data_AF-A0A8T5NJ15-F1
#
_entry.id   AF-A0A8T5NJ15-F1
#
_cell.length_a   1.000
_cell.length_b   1.000
_cell.length_c   1.000
_cell.angle_alpha   90.00
_cell.angle_beta   90.00
_cell.angle_gamma   90.00
#
_symmetry.space_group_name_H-M   'P 1'
#
loop_
_entity.id
_entity.type
_entity.pdbx_description
1 polymer ?
#
loop_
_entity_poly.entity_id
_entity_poly.type
_entity_poly.pdbx_seq_one_letter_code
_entity_poly.pdbx_strand_id
1 'polypeptide(L)'
;MQKLPPHQRLTTDFPILHFGKVPEFDRRTWDFRAEGLVENPVRLTYDEFISLEKTADVSDFHCVTGWSRFDNKWEGVRFSDIAKIVKPKTGVRFATIECDGGYTTSLPLAELMEPDVLLAYIFEGKPLEPMHGGPLRLVVPKKYAYKSV
;
A
#
# COMPACT_ATOMS: atom_id res chain seq x y z
N MET A 1 -20.67 2.73 -15.11
CA MET A 1 -19.44 2.86 -15.91
C MET A 1 -18.41 3.56 -15.07
N GLN A 2 -17.32 2.89 -14.69
CA GLN A 2 -16.15 3.57 -14.11
C GLN A 2 -15.67 4.60 -15.12
N LYS A 3 -15.63 5.86 -14.68
CA LYS A 3 -15.23 6.98 -15.52
C LYS A 3 -13.75 7.24 -15.27
N LEU A 4 -12.96 7.24 -16.34
CA LEU A 4 -11.57 7.68 -16.26
C LEU A 4 -11.51 9.08 -15.63
N PRO A 5 -10.58 9.32 -14.70
CA PRO A 5 -10.32 10.68 -14.25
C PRO A 5 -9.92 11.55 -15.45
N PRO A 6 -10.15 12.88 -15.40
CA PRO A 6 -9.78 13.78 -16.48
C PRO A 6 -8.31 13.60 -16.89
N HIS A 7 -8.04 13.66 -18.20
CA HIS A 7 -6.69 13.55 -18.78
C HIS A 7 -5.96 12.22 -18.56
N GLN A 8 -6.70 11.13 -18.30
CA GLN A 8 -6.12 9.78 -18.18
C GLN A 8 -6.41 8.92 -19.40
N ARG A 9 -5.42 8.10 -19.79
CA ARG A 9 -5.61 7.00 -20.74
C ARG A 9 -5.78 5.67 -20.00
N LEU A 10 -6.69 4.82 -20.46
CA LEU A 10 -6.80 3.44 -19.94
C LEU A 10 -5.62 2.61 -20.47
N THR A 11 -5.06 1.75 -19.62
CA THR A 11 -4.07 0.75 -20.00
C THR A 11 -4.38 -0.60 -19.35
N THR A 12 -3.97 -1.68 -20.01
CA THR A 12 -3.95 -3.04 -19.48
C THR A 12 -2.59 -3.42 -18.91
N ASP A 13 -1.55 -2.66 -19.24
CA ASP A 13 -0.20 -2.85 -18.72
C ASP A 13 -0.13 -2.35 -17.27
N PHE A 14 0.94 -2.71 -16.56
CA PHE A 14 1.29 -2.07 -15.29
C PHE A 14 2.56 -1.22 -15.46
N PRO A 15 2.44 0.03 -15.97
CA PRO A 15 3.58 0.90 -16.16
C PRO A 15 4.38 1.09 -14.87
N ILE A 16 5.69 1.05 -15.02
CA ILE A 16 6.65 1.11 -13.93
C ILE A 16 7.07 2.56 -13.71
N LEU A 17 6.97 3.02 -12.46
CA LEU A 17 7.45 4.33 -12.03
C LEU A 17 8.11 4.18 -10.67
N HIS A 18 9.40 4.51 -10.57
CA HIS A 18 10.18 4.38 -9.34
C HIS A 18 10.77 5.71 -8.91
N PHE A 19 10.85 5.89 -7.60
CA PHE A 19 11.76 6.82 -6.97
C PHE A 19 13.06 6.08 -6.63
N GLY A 20 14.17 6.46 -7.25
CA GLY A 20 15.46 5.82 -7.00
C GLY A 20 15.57 4.39 -7.55
N LYS A 21 16.42 3.58 -6.92
CA LYS A 21 16.64 2.18 -7.27
C LYS A 21 15.57 1.31 -6.62
N VAL A 22 15.20 0.21 -7.28
CA VAL A 22 14.36 -0.84 -6.69
C VAL A 22 15.12 -1.45 -5.51
N PRO A 23 14.57 -1.42 -4.27
CA PRO A 23 15.21 -2.04 -3.12
C PRO A 23 15.38 -3.55 -3.30
N GLU A 24 16.47 -4.10 -2.78
CA GLU A 24 16.66 -5.56 -2.71
C GLU A 24 15.88 -6.12 -1.52
N PHE A 25 15.13 -7.19 -1.74
CA PHE A 25 14.37 -7.88 -0.70
C PHE A 25 15.13 -9.11 -0.20
N ASP A 26 15.49 -9.11 1.09
CA ASP A 26 15.89 -10.32 1.82
C ASP A 26 14.88 -10.59 2.95
N ARG A 27 14.11 -11.67 2.78
CA ARG A 27 13.09 -12.14 3.73
C ARG A 27 13.59 -12.25 5.17
N ARG A 28 14.90 -12.51 5.38
CA ARG A 28 15.50 -12.70 6.71
C ARG A 28 15.76 -11.40 7.46
N THR A 29 15.96 -10.31 6.73
CA THR A 29 16.32 -9.00 7.30
C THR A 29 15.20 -7.99 7.18
N TRP A 30 14.24 -8.22 6.28
CA TRP A 30 13.10 -7.34 6.09
C TRP A 30 12.19 -7.32 7.32
N ASP A 31 11.70 -6.13 7.66
CA ASP A 31 10.72 -5.93 8.71
C ASP A 31 9.70 -4.82 8.38
N PHE A 32 8.45 -5.05 8.77
CA PHE A 32 7.40 -4.05 8.79
C PHE A 32 7.35 -3.37 10.16
N ARG A 33 7.27 -2.03 10.18
CA ARG A 33 7.13 -1.26 11.43
C ARG A 33 5.87 -0.41 11.38
N ALA A 34 5.13 -0.42 12.48
CA ALA A 34 4.06 0.53 12.73
C ALA A 34 4.24 1.12 14.13
N GLU A 35 4.67 2.37 14.17
CA GLU A 35 5.13 3.06 15.38
C GLU A 35 4.66 4.52 15.44
N GLY A 36 5.22 5.32 16.35
CA GLY A 36 4.85 6.71 16.57
C GLY A 36 3.80 6.89 17.67
N LEU A 37 2.73 7.64 17.39
CA LEU A 37 1.67 7.96 18.36
C LEU A 37 0.64 6.82 18.50
N VAL A 38 1.12 5.63 18.89
CA VAL A 38 0.33 4.41 19.04
C VAL A 38 0.48 3.84 20.46
N GLU A 39 -0.46 3.03 20.92
CA GLU A 39 -0.36 2.36 22.23
C GLU A 39 0.48 1.09 22.18
N ASN A 40 0.48 0.38 21.04
CA ASN A 40 1.14 -0.91 20.86
C ASN A 40 2.01 -0.89 19.58
N PRO A 41 3.20 -0.26 19.59
CA PRO A 41 4.08 -0.27 18.43
C PRO A 41 4.50 -1.70 18.09
N VAL A 42 4.54 -2.04 16.80
CA VAL A 42 4.91 -3.39 16.34
C VAL A 42 6.05 -3.33 15.33
N ARG A 43 6.85 -4.40 15.36
CA ARG A 43 7.85 -4.74 14.37
C ARG A 43 7.63 -6.20 14.00
N LEU A 44 7.30 -6.46 12.73
CA LEU A 44 6.96 -7.78 12.23
C LEU A 44 7.99 -8.20 11.18
N THR A 45 8.49 -9.42 11.27
CA THR A 45 9.18 -10.07 10.15
C THR A 45 8.24 -10.26 8.97
N TYR A 46 8.78 -10.57 7.79
CA TYR A 46 7.96 -10.87 6.63
C TYR A 46 6.97 -12.02 6.90
N ASP A 47 7.41 -13.06 7.59
CA ASP A 47 6.61 -14.25 7.89
C ASP A 47 5.47 -13.96 8.85
N GLU A 48 5.73 -13.15 9.87
CA GLU A 48 4.70 -12.69 10.79
C GLU A 48 3.68 -11.80 10.07
N PHE A 49 4.13 -10.90 9.19
CA PHE A 49 3.24 -10.01 8.45
C PHE A 49 2.29 -10.79 7.52
N ILE A 50 2.80 -11.73 6.72
CA ILE A 50 1.95 -12.52 5.81
C ILE A 50 1.06 -13.53 6.55
N SER A 51 1.31 -13.78 7.84
CA SER A 51 0.45 -14.62 8.69
C SER A 51 -0.79 -13.89 9.22
N LEU A 52 -0.85 -12.56 9.09
CA LEU A 52 -2.02 -11.75 9.44
C LEU A 52 -3.21 -12.07 8.51
N GLU A 53 -4.41 -11.67 8.95
CA GLU A 53 -5.63 -11.90 8.18
C GLU A 53 -5.55 -11.26 6.79
N LYS A 54 -5.59 -12.12 5.76
CA LYS A 54 -5.50 -11.71 4.36
C LYS A 54 -6.87 -11.33 3.83
N THR A 55 -6.94 -10.19 3.17
CA THR A 55 -8.09 -9.67 2.45
C THR A 55 -7.76 -9.59 0.95
N ALA A 56 -8.76 -9.85 0.11
CA ALA A 56 -8.74 -9.51 -1.30
C ALA A 56 -9.61 -8.28 -1.58
N ASP A 57 -9.17 -7.41 -2.48
CA ASP A 57 -9.93 -6.26 -2.98
C ASP A 57 -9.72 -6.08 -4.49
N VAL A 58 -10.72 -5.52 -5.17
CA VAL A 58 -10.64 -5.20 -6.59
C VAL A 58 -10.84 -3.70 -6.75
N SER A 59 -9.79 -3.01 -7.19
CA SER A 59 -9.78 -1.56 -7.22
C SER A 59 -9.18 -1.00 -8.51
N ASP A 60 -9.54 0.23 -8.83
CA ASP A 60 -8.85 0.96 -9.89
C ASP A 60 -7.52 1.53 -9.38
N PHE A 61 -6.60 1.76 -10.32
CA PHE A 61 -5.29 2.33 -10.03
C PHE A 61 -5.03 3.48 -11.00
N HIS A 62 -4.97 4.70 -10.47
CA HIS A 62 -4.83 5.93 -11.26
C HIS A 62 -3.47 6.57 -11.02
N CYS A 63 -2.63 6.64 -12.04
CA CYS A 63 -1.35 7.31 -11.95
C CYS A 63 -1.49 8.80 -12.25
N VAL A 64 -0.79 9.62 -11.47
CA VAL A 64 -0.75 11.08 -11.67
C VAL A 64 -0.15 11.47 -13.03
N THR A 65 0.64 10.60 -13.66
CA THR A 65 1.26 10.82 -14.98
C THR A 65 0.33 10.48 -16.15
N GLY A 66 -0.99 10.40 -15.91
CA GLY A 66 -2.01 10.36 -16.97
C GLY A 66 -2.35 8.96 -17.49
N TRP A 67 -2.26 7.91 -16.68
CA TRP A 67 -2.75 6.57 -17.03
C TRP A 67 -3.50 5.89 -15.88
N SER A 68 -4.53 5.15 -16.23
CA SER A 68 -5.35 4.36 -15.30
C SER A 68 -5.35 2.89 -15.72
N ARG A 69 -5.41 1.99 -14.74
CA ARG A 69 -5.74 0.58 -14.93
C ARG A 69 -6.92 0.24 -14.06
N PHE A 70 -7.90 -0.47 -14.60
CA PHE A 70 -9.11 -0.86 -13.87
C PHE A 70 -9.04 -2.30 -13.36
N ASP A 71 -9.90 -2.60 -12.40
CA ASP A 71 -10.19 -3.96 -11.91
C ASP A 71 -8.95 -4.74 -11.44
N ASN A 72 -8.02 -4.03 -10.80
CA ASN A 72 -6.78 -4.59 -10.28
C ASN A 72 -7.09 -5.46 -9.07
N LYS A 73 -6.71 -6.74 -9.11
CA LYS A 73 -6.91 -7.67 -7.99
C LYS A 73 -5.72 -7.62 -7.05
N TRP A 74 -5.95 -7.13 -5.84
CA TRP A 74 -4.96 -7.05 -4.78
C TRP A 74 -5.29 -8.03 -3.67
N GLU A 75 -4.25 -8.62 -3.06
CA GLU A 75 -4.40 -9.30 -1.77
C GLU A 75 -3.33 -8.83 -0.80
N GLY A 76 -3.73 -8.67 0.46
CA GLY A 76 -2.89 -8.09 1.50
C GLY A 76 -3.57 -8.03 2.85
N VAL A 77 -3.06 -7.19 3.74
CA VAL A 77 -3.68 -6.89 5.04
C VAL A 77 -4.38 -5.54 4.94
N ARG A 78 -5.59 -5.39 5.49
CA ARG A 78 -6.23 -4.06 5.51
C ARG A 78 -5.43 -3.14 6.44
N PHE A 79 -5.27 -1.89 6.05
CA PHE A 79 -4.61 -0.91 6.92
C PHE A 79 -5.34 -0.79 8.27
N SER A 80 -6.67 -0.86 8.26
CA SER A 80 -7.49 -0.84 9.47
C SER A 80 -7.23 -2.02 10.42
N ASP A 81 -6.77 -3.17 9.93
CA ASP A 81 -6.41 -4.31 10.77
C ASP A 81 -5.06 -4.08 11.48
N ILE A 82 -4.09 -3.47 10.80
CA ILE A 82 -2.87 -2.98 11.46
C ILE A 82 -3.20 -1.92 12.51
N ALA A 83 -4.10 -0.98 12.19
CA ALA A 83 -4.53 0.05 13.14
C ALA A 83 -5.20 -0.54 14.39
N LYS A 84 -5.96 -1.64 14.27
CA LYS A 84 -6.51 -2.36 15.43
C LYS A 84 -5.42 -2.97 16.32
N ILE A 85 -4.34 -3.48 15.71
CA ILE A 85 -3.21 -4.06 16.45
C ILE A 85 -2.45 -2.96 17.21
N VAL A 86 -2.12 -1.86 16.54
CA VAL A 86 -1.26 -0.82 17.13
C VAL A 86 -1.99 0.18 18.00
N LYS A 87 -3.31 0.33 17.81
CA LYS A 87 -4.19 1.25 18.55
C LYS A 87 -3.65 2.69 18.55
N PRO A 88 -3.85 3.46 17.46
CA PRO A 88 -3.49 4.88 17.43
C PRO A 88 -4.07 5.65 18.62
N LYS A 89 -3.26 6.50 19.25
CA LYS A 89 -3.71 7.31 20.40
C LYS A 89 -4.79 8.31 19.98
N THR A 90 -5.61 8.72 20.94
CA THR A 90 -6.64 9.76 20.74
C THR A 90 -6.01 11.02 20.15
N GLY A 91 -6.62 11.56 19.09
CA GLY A 91 -6.18 12.79 18.43
C GLY A 91 -5.15 12.61 17.31
N VAL A 92 -4.69 11.38 17.02
CA VAL A 92 -3.90 11.11 15.81
C VAL A 92 -4.77 11.37 14.58
N ARG A 93 -4.27 12.20 13.65
CA ARG A 93 -5.00 12.59 12.43
C ARG A 93 -4.34 12.17 11.13
N PHE A 94 -3.05 11.83 11.17
CA PHE A 94 -2.25 11.50 9.99
C PHE A 94 -1.32 10.34 10.32
N ALA A 95 -0.98 9.57 9.29
CA ALA A 95 0.13 8.63 9.33
C ALA A 95 1.12 8.97 8.21
N THR A 96 2.40 8.80 8.51
CA THR A 96 3.46 8.83 7.51
C THR A 96 3.81 7.39 7.16
N ILE A 97 3.96 7.16 5.86
CA ILE A 97 4.34 5.88 5.27
C ILE A 97 5.73 6.10 4.69
N GLU A 98 6.66 5.24 5.09
CA GLU A 98 8.06 5.31 4.71
C GLU A 98 8.43 4.01 4.00
N CYS A 99 9.11 4.14 2.87
CA CYS A 99 9.55 3.01 2.07
C CYS A 99 11.07 2.90 2.10
N ASP A 100 11.55 1.69 1.86
CA ASP A 100 12.94 1.46 1.50
C ASP A 100 13.32 2.31 0.28
N GLY A 101 14.51 2.91 0.32
CA GLY A 101 14.95 3.89 -0.68
C GLY A 101 14.55 5.34 -0.39
N GLY A 102 13.88 5.60 0.74
CA GLY A 102 13.69 6.94 1.30
C GLY A 102 12.50 7.73 0.74
N TYR A 103 11.63 7.10 -0.05
CA TYR A 103 10.36 7.71 -0.42
C TYR A 103 9.43 7.73 0.79
N THR A 104 8.78 8.87 1.04
CA THR A 104 7.80 9.02 2.10
C THR A 104 6.55 9.71 1.59
N THR A 105 5.42 9.37 2.20
CA THR A 105 4.15 10.06 1.96
C THR A 105 3.36 10.12 3.25
N SER A 106 2.48 11.10 3.37
CA SER A 106 1.53 11.17 4.49
C SER A 106 0.10 11.29 3.96
N LEU A 107 -0.82 10.69 4.72
CA LEU A 107 -2.25 10.68 4.45
C LEU A 107 -3.03 10.88 5.77
N PRO A 108 -4.21 11.51 5.72
CA PRO A 108 -5.13 11.50 6.85
C PRO A 108 -5.43 10.06 7.30
N LEU A 109 -5.40 9.81 8.61
CA LEU A 109 -5.70 8.49 9.17
C LEU A 109 -7.10 8.04 8.77
N ALA A 110 -8.07 8.96 8.72
CA ALA A 110 -9.43 8.66 8.28
C ALA A 110 -9.49 8.06 6.86
N GLU A 111 -8.65 8.52 5.93
CA GLU A 111 -8.60 7.99 4.57
C GLU A 111 -7.91 6.63 4.52
N LEU A 112 -6.90 6.40 5.36
CA LEU A 112 -6.23 5.11 5.49
C LEU A 112 -7.10 4.05 6.17
N MET A 113 -8.11 4.46 6.94
CA MET A 113 -9.05 3.55 7.60
C MET A 113 -10.22 3.11 6.70
N GLU A 114 -10.28 3.62 5.47
CA GLU A 114 -11.26 3.18 4.47
C GLU A 114 -11.12 1.68 4.18
N PRO A 115 -12.23 0.97 3.91
CA PRO A 115 -12.21 -0.48 3.81
C PRO A 115 -11.36 -0.99 2.64
N ASP A 116 -11.25 -0.24 1.56
CA ASP A 116 -10.51 -0.59 0.33
C ASP A 116 -9.00 -0.27 0.39
N VAL A 117 -8.48 0.17 1.55
CA VAL A 117 -7.06 0.45 1.73
C VAL A 117 -6.30 -0.78 2.24
N LEU A 118 -5.36 -1.25 1.43
CA LEU A 118 -4.57 -2.46 1.69
C LEU A 118 -3.07 -2.18 1.78
N LEU A 119 -2.39 -2.96 2.61
CA LEU A 119 -0.96 -3.25 2.48
C LEU A 119 -0.83 -4.56 1.69
N ALA A 120 -0.70 -4.44 0.37
CA ALA A 120 -0.77 -5.52 -0.60
C ALA A 120 0.60 -6.16 -0.86
N TYR A 121 0.63 -7.50 -0.89
CA TYR A 121 1.81 -8.30 -1.23
C TYR A 121 1.54 -9.34 -2.34
N ILE A 122 0.29 -9.42 -2.82
CA ILE A 122 -0.13 -10.21 -3.98
C ILE A 122 -0.86 -9.30 -4.96
N PHE A 123 -0.56 -9.49 -6.24
CA PHE A 123 -1.19 -8.80 -7.35
C PHE A 123 -1.54 -9.79 -8.46
N GLU A 124 -2.80 -9.80 -8.90
CA GLU A 124 -3.32 -10.73 -9.93
C GLU A 124 -2.97 -12.21 -9.66
N GLY A 125 -3.10 -12.62 -8.39
CA GLY A 125 -2.85 -13.99 -7.93
C GLY A 125 -1.37 -14.41 -7.86
N LYS A 126 -0.44 -13.47 -8.04
CA LYS A 126 1.01 -13.70 -7.93
C LYS A 126 1.64 -12.80 -6.86
N PRO A 127 2.78 -13.19 -6.27
CA PRO A 127 3.54 -12.28 -5.42
C PRO A 127 3.83 -10.96 -6.14
N LEU A 128 3.72 -9.85 -5.42
CA LEU A 128 3.97 -8.52 -5.97
C LEU A 128 5.44 -8.41 -6.42
N GLU A 129 5.66 -8.09 -7.69
CA GLU A 129 7.01 -7.96 -8.24
C GLU A 129 7.74 -6.76 -7.61
N PRO A 130 9.07 -6.83 -7.40
CA PRO A 130 9.85 -5.72 -6.84
C PRO A 130 9.68 -4.41 -7.63
N MET A 131 9.58 -4.49 -8.96
CA MET A 131 9.35 -3.33 -9.82
C MET A 131 7.96 -2.68 -9.63
N HIS A 132 7.05 -3.37 -8.93
CA HIS A 132 5.74 -2.86 -8.55
C HIS A 132 5.60 -2.70 -7.04
N GLY A 133 6.70 -2.47 -6.32
CA GLY A 133 6.67 -2.23 -4.87
C GLY A 133 6.66 -3.51 -4.03
N GLY A 134 7.02 -4.66 -4.60
CA GLY A 134 7.30 -5.85 -3.81
C GLY A 134 8.40 -5.58 -2.77
N PRO A 135 8.35 -6.22 -1.58
CA PRO A 135 7.42 -7.29 -1.20
C PRO A 135 6.08 -6.80 -0.66
N LEU A 136 5.89 -5.49 -0.45
CA LEU A 136 4.71 -4.90 0.18
C LEU A 136 4.50 -3.47 -0.32
N ARG A 137 3.29 -3.16 -0.77
CA ARG A 137 2.87 -1.83 -1.20
C ARG A 137 1.56 -1.42 -0.54
N LEU A 138 1.46 -0.18 -0.10
CA LEU A 138 0.18 0.46 0.24
C LEU A 138 -0.64 0.69 -1.05
N VAL A 139 -1.92 0.37 -1.01
CA VAL A 139 -2.89 0.61 -2.08
C VAL A 139 -4.00 1.50 -1.53
N VAL A 140 -4.12 2.72 -2.04
CA VAL A 140 -5.17 3.70 -1.67
C VAL A 140 -5.99 4.05 -2.91
N PRO A 141 -7.07 3.30 -3.23
CA PRO A 141 -7.77 3.42 -4.52
C PRO A 141 -8.32 4.81 -4.82
N LYS A 142 -8.77 5.51 -3.77
CA LYS A 142 -9.37 6.85 -3.86
C LYS A 142 -8.35 7.98 -4.07
N LYS A 143 -7.06 7.67 -4.23
CA LYS A 143 -5.97 8.63 -4.46
C LYS A 143 -5.17 8.30 -5.71
N TYR A 144 -4.41 9.27 -6.20
CA TYR A 144 -3.41 8.97 -7.22
C TYR A 144 -2.27 8.13 -6.66
N ALA A 145 -1.75 7.23 -7.50
CA ALA A 145 -0.82 6.17 -7.18
C ALA A 145 0.46 6.58 -6.44
N TYR A 146 0.90 7.84 -6.51
CA TYR A 146 2.06 8.30 -5.74
C TYR A 146 1.79 8.27 -4.20
N LYS A 147 0.53 8.13 -3.79
CA LYS A 147 0.12 7.88 -2.40
C LYS A 147 0.08 6.40 -2.03
N SER A 148 0.17 5.51 -3.01
CA SER A 148 0.12 4.05 -2.89
C SER A 148 1.55 3.50 -2.97
N VAL A 149 2.31 3.72 -1.90
CA VAL A 149 3.76 3.47 -1.85
C VAL A 149 4.09 2.05 -1.43
#